data_AF-A0A9E1YT23-F1
#
_entry.id   AF-A0A9E1YT23-F1
#
_cell.length_a   1.000
_cell.length_b   1.000
_cell.length_c   1.000
_cell.angle_alpha   90.00
_cell.angle_beta   90.00
_cell.angle_gamma   90.00
#
_symmetry.space_group_name_H-M   'P 1'
#
loop_
_entity.id
_entity.type
_entity.pdbx_description
1 polymer ?
#
loop_
_entity_poly.entity_id
_entity_poly.type
_entity_poly.pdbx_seq_one_letter_code
_entity_poly.pdbx_strand_id
1 'polypeptide(L)' 'MSEHVYQQLKWSLIAGQFRPDAKLSIRSVAKDFGTSTMPVREALKRLTSERALVSKANRSFRVPKLDP' A
#
# COMPACT_ATOMS: atom_id res chain seq x y z
N MET A 1 -1.86 14.07 7.58
CA MET A 1 -0.66 13.23 7.33
C MET A 1 -1.00 11.92 6.62
N SER A 2 -1.98 11.14 7.10
CA SER A 2 -2.42 9.89 6.43
C SER A 2 -2.92 10.09 5.00
N GLU A 3 -3.59 11.21 4.70
CA GLU A 3 -4.07 11.52 3.35
C GLU A 3 -2.93 11.62 2.33
N HIS A 4 -1.81 12.26 2.68
CA HIS A 4 -0.65 12.37 1.79
C HIS A 4 -0.07 10.98 1.46
N VAL A 5 0.12 10.15 2.49
CA VAL A 5 0.63 8.78 2.34
C VAL A 5 -0.32 7.94 1.48
N TYR A 6 -1.63 8.07 1.68
CA TYR A 6 -2.65 7.41 0.87
C TYR A 6 -2.58 7.84 -0.60
N GLN A 7 -2.57 9.15 -0.88
CA GLN A 7 -2.52 9.66 -2.25
C GLN A 7 -1.25 9.19 -2.96
N GLN A 8 -0.10 9.29 -2.31
CA GLN A 8 1.17 8.89 -2.91
C GLN A 8 1.26 7.37 -3.13
N LEU A 9 0.75 6.54 -2.22
CA LEU A 9 0.61 5.09 -2.44
C LEU A 9 -0.31 4.78 -3.62
N LYS A 10 -1.46 5.46 -3.71
CA LYS A 10 -2.41 5.30 -4.81
C LYS A 10 -1.78 5.66 -6.15
N TRP A 11 -1.10 6.80 -6.23
CA TRP A 11 -0.38 7.22 -7.44
C TRP A 11 0.71 6.23 -7.82
N SER A 12 1.47 5.71 -6.86
CA SER A 12 2.53 4.73 -7.11
C SER A 12 1.96 3.40 -7.64
N LEU A 13 0.79 2.99 -7.16
CA LEU A 13 0.06 1.82 -7.69
C LEU A 13 -0.41 2.05 -9.13
N ILE A 14 -1.03 3.21 -9.42
CA ILE A 14 -1.52 3.57 -10.76
C ILE A 14 -0.37 3.71 -11.76
N ALA A 15 0.73 4.31 -11.34
CA ALA A 15 1.93 4.49 -12.16
C ALA A 15 2.72 3.18 -12.38
N GLY A 16 2.28 2.05 -11.82
CA GLY A 16 2.96 0.77 -11.97
C GLY A 16 4.31 0.68 -11.27
N GLN A 17 4.57 1.52 -10.26
CA GLN A 17 5.83 1.51 -9.52
C GLN A 17 6.00 0.25 -8.66
N PHE A 18 4.90 -0.41 -8.31
CA PHE A 18 4.94 -1.69 -7.62
C PHE A 18 4.70 -2.84 -8.59
N ARG A 19 5.52 -3.89 -8.47
CA ARG A 19 5.32 -5.12 -9.23
C ARG A 19 3.99 -5.79 -8.84
N PRO A 20 3.27 -6.41 -9.79
CA PRO A 20 2.16 -7.29 -9.47
C PRO A 20 2.57 -8.33 -8.43
N ASP A 21 1.68 -8.63 -7.48
CA ASP A 21 1.92 -9.56 -6.36
C ASP A 21 3.04 -9.14 -5.38
N ALA A 22 3.60 -7.93 -5.53
CA ALA A 22 4.61 -7.41 -4.60
C ALA A 22 4.05 -7.32 -3.18
N LYS A 23 4.84 -7.81 -2.22
CA LYS A 23 4.50 -7.75 -0.80
C LYS A 23 4.87 -6.38 -0.25
N LEU A 24 3.86 -5.66 0.22
CA LEU A 24 3.98 -4.40 0.93
C LEU A 24 3.82 -4.64 2.43
N SER A 25 4.84 -4.35 3.21
CA SER A 25 4.74 -4.37 4.67
C SER A 25 4.55 -2.95 5.19
N ILE A 26 3.80 -2.79 6.28
CA ILE A 26 3.61 -1.47 6.90
C ILE A 26 4.96 -0.83 7.25
N ARG A 27 5.94 -1.63 7.71
CA ARG A 27 7.27 -1.15 8.08
C ARG A 27 8.10 -0.71 6.89
N SER A 28 8.11 -1.49 5.80
CA SER A 28 8.86 -1.12 4.59
C SER A 28 8.29 0.14 3.96
N VAL A 29 6.97 0.21 3.80
CA VAL A 29 6.31 1.40 3.26
C VAL A 29 6.53 2.62 4.16
N ALA A 30 6.47 2.47 5.49
CA ALA A 30 6.80 3.58 6.40
C ALA A 30 8.23 4.10 6.24
N LYS A 31 9.19 3.19 6.04
CA LYS A 31 10.59 3.55 5.78
C LYS A 31 10.73 4.28 4.44
N ASP A 32 10.10 3.77 3.38
CA ASP A 32 10.20 4.34 2.03
C ASP A 32 9.55 5.73 1.94
N PHE A 33 8.51 5.98 2.74
CA PHE A 33 7.78 7.24 2.78
C PHE A 33 8.26 8.18 3.91
N GLY A 34 9.32 7.79 4.66
CA GLY A 34 9.89 8.61 5.74
C GLY A 34 8.90 8.97 6.85
N THR A 35 7.93 8.12 7.14
CA THR A 35 6.81 8.40 8.06
C THR A 35 6.67 7.30 9.12
N SER A 36 5.84 7.54 10.14
CA SER A 36 5.49 6.53 11.13
C SER A 36 4.56 5.44 10.56
N THR A 37 4.48 4.31 11.26
CA THR A 37 3.69 3.14 10.81
C THR A 37 2.17 3.33 10.90
N MET A 38 1.70 4.27 11.72
CA MET A 38 0.27 4.53 11.94
C MET A 38 -0.43 5.11 10.70
N PRO A 39 0.03 6.23 10.08
CA PRO A 39 -0.59 6.77 8.86
C PRO A 39 -0.51 5.79 7.68
N VAL A 40 0.56 5.01 7.58
CA VAL A 40 0.73 3.98 6.56
C VAL A 40 -0.26 2.84 6.72
N ARG A 41 -0.49 2.40 7.97
CA ARG A 41 -1.51 1.36 8.26
C ARG A 41 -2.88 1.81 7.80
N GLU A 42 -3.28 3.05 8.10
CA GLU A 42 -4.58 3.58 7.70
C GLU A 42 -4.69 3.72 6.17
N ALA A 43 -3.64 4.21 5.50
CA ALA A 43 -3.59 4.28 4.05
C ALA A 43 -3.72 2.90 3.38
N LEU A 44 -2.94 1.91 3.84
CA LEU A 44 -2.99 0.55 3.29
C LEU A 44 -4.32 -0.15 3.56
N LYS A 45 -4.91 0.06 4.74
CA LYS A 45 -6.27 -0.42 5.05
C LYS A 45 -7.30 0.19 4.09
N ARG A 46 -7.26 1.51 3.89
CA ARG A 46 -8.16 2.22 2.98
C ARG A 46 -8.03 1.71 1.54
N LEU A 47 -6.81 1.55 1.04
CA LEU A 47 -6.55 0.97 -0.29
C LEU A 47 -7.03 -0.48 -0.40
N THR A 48 -6.98 -1.25 0.69
CA THR A 48 -7.56 -2.60 0.71
C THR A 48 -9.08 -2.56 0.62
N SER A 49 -9.74 -1.66 1.36
CA SER A 49 -11.20 -1.46 1.29
C SER A 49 -11.65 -1.01 -0.11
N GLU A 50 -10.81 -0.26 -0.82
CA GLU A 50 -11.02 0.16 -2.21
C GLU A 50 -10.66 -0.93 -3.25
N ARG A 51 -10.29 -2.14 -2.80
CA ARG A 51 -9.81 -3.26 -3.65
C ARG A 51 -8.55 -2.95 -4.47
N ALA A 52 -7.83 -1.88 -4.15
CA ALA A 52 -6.55 -1.54 -4.76
C ALA A 52 -5.40 -2.41 -4.23
N LEU A 53 -5.56 -3.03 -3.06
CA LEU A 53 -4.61 -3.94 -2.44
C LEU A 53 -5.31 -5.16 -1.84
N VAL A 54 -4.58 -6.26 -1.69
CA VAL A 54 -5.04 -7.48 -1.02
C VAL A 54 -4.37 -7.59 0.34
N SER A 55 -5.15 -7.57 1.41
CA SER A 55 -4.64 -7.85 2.76
C SER A 55 -4.37 -9.35 2.92
N LYS A 56 -3.20 -9.69 3.47
CA LYS A 56 -2.80 -11.04 3.87
C LYS A 56 -2.59 -11.09 5.38
N ALA A 57 -2.46 -12.31 5.91
CA ALA A 57 -2.09 -12.53 7.31
C ALA A 57 -0.78 -11.79 7.67
N ASN A 58 -0.55 -11.57 8.97
CA ASN A 58 0.65 -10.94 9.52
C ASN A 58 0.89 -9.48 9.09
N ARG A 59 -0.17 -8.67 8.95
CA ARG A 59 -0.06 -7.22 8.65
C ARG A 59 0.69 -6.94 7.33
N SER A 60 0.54 -7.82 6.36
CA SER A 60 1.13 -7.70 5.03
C SER A 60 0.05 -7.45 3.98
N PHE A 61 0.38 -6.63 3.00
CA PHE A 61 -0.49 -6.28 1.88
C PHE A 61 0.18 -6.72 0.58
N ARG A 62 -0.61 -6.95 -0.47
CA ARG A 62 -0.10 -7.27 -1.80
C ARG A 62 -0.77 -6.43 -2.87
N VAL A 63 0.03 -6.09 -3.87
CA VAL A 63 -0.47 -5.51 -5.11
C VAL A 63 -1.25 -6.59 -5.86
N PRO A 64 -2.49 -6.32 -6.28
CA PRO A 64 -3.26 -7.28 -7.05
C PRO A 64 -2.55 -7.61 -8.36
N LYS A 65 -2.74 -8.83 -8.85
CA LYS A 65 -2.36 -9.16 -10.23
C LYS A 65 -3.36 -8.48 -11.15
N LEU A 66 -2.86 -7.74 -12.13
CA LEU A 66 -3.67 -7.30 -13.25
C LEU A 66 -3.76 -8.49 -14.19
N ASP A 67 -4.87 -9.22 -14.10
CA ASP A 67 -5.21 -10.19 -15.14
C ASP A 67 -5.66 -9.40 -16.38
N PRO A 68 -5.28 -9.85 -17.60
CA PRO A 68 -5.55 -9.15 -18.86
C PRO A 68 -7.03 -9.02 -19.21
#